data_AF-A0A8J6JNE3-F1
#
_entry.id   AF-A0A8J6JNE3-F1
#
_cell.length_a   1.000
_cell.length_b   1.000
_cell.length_c   1.000
_cell.angle_alpha   90.00
_cell.angle_beta   90.00
_cell.angle_gamma   90.00
#
_symmetry.space_group_name_H-M   'P 1'
#
loop_
_entity.id
_entity.type
_entity.pdbx_description
1 polymer ?
#
loop_
_entity_poly.entity_id
_entity_poly.type
_entity_poly.pdbx_seq_one_letter_code
_entity_poly.pdbx_strand_id
1 'polypeptide(L)' 'MVQEFIVKFETVKGSKRKVETVTIHSQDRSVDIEKPLDEPTRMMLGTRFKAYFKARLQGEKLVLLGETTWNEWNKGR' A
#
# COMPACT_ATOMS: atom_id res chain seq x y z
N MET A 1 5.93 22.02 -0.28
CA MET A 1 6.94 20.92 -0.31
C MET A 1 6.22 19.64 -0.72
N VAL A 2 6.80 18.86 -1.63
CA VAL A 2 6.21 17.58 -2.05
C VAL A 2 6.86 16.49 -1.21
N GLN A 3 6.11 15.91 -0.28
CA GLN A 3 6.62 14.91 0.65
C GLN A 3 6.48 13.51 0.04
N GLU A 4 7.61 12.82 -0.09
CA GLU A 4 7.65 11.40 -0.43
C GLU A 4 7.63 10.58 0.86
N PHE A 5 6.93 9.45 0.83
CA PHE A 5 6.83 8.53 1.95
C PHE A 5 6.70 7.10 1.45
N ILE A 6 6.78 6.14 2.36
CA ILE A 6 6.59 4.73 2.03
C ILE A 6 5.21 4.30 2.50
N VAL A 7 4.52 3.57 1.63
CA VAL A 7 3.25 2.92 1.92
C VAL A 7 3.38 1.41 1.85
N LYS A 8 2.66 0.72 2.73
CA LYS A 8 2.49 -0.73 2.75
C LYS A 8 1.08 -1.07 2.30
N PHE A 9 0.98 -1.83 1.21
CA PHE A 9 -0.26 -2.46 0.77
C PHE A 9 -0.36 -3.83 1.43
N GLU A 10 -1.48 -4.12 2.07
CA GLU A 10 -1.75 -5.39 2.73
C GLU A 10 -3.12 -5.91 2.28
N THR A 11 -3.15 -7.08 1.67
CA THR A 11 -4.41 -7.72 1.29
C THR A 11 -4.98 -8.46 2.48
N VAL A 12 -6.26 -8.26 2.77
CA VAL A 12 -6.98 -9.00 3.82
C VAL A 12 -7.86 -10.05 3.13
N LYS A 13 -7.72 -11.32 3.55
CA LYS A 13 -8.60 -12.42 3.13
C LYS A 13 -9.70 -12.60 4.15
N GLY A 14 -10.96 -12.53 3.72
CA GLY A 14 -12.09 -12.98 4.51
C GLY A 14 -12.00 -14.48 4.79
N SER A 15 -12.51 -14.92 5.94
CA SER A 15 -12.34 -16.28 6.49
C SER A 15 -12.93 -17.43 5.65
N LYS A 16 -13.59 -17.15 4.52
CA LYS A 16 -14.23 -18.18 3.68
C LYS A 16 -14.00 -18.11 2.17
N ARG A 17 -13.63 -16.99 1.53
CA ARG A 17 -13.31 -16.92 0.07
C ARG A 17 -12.39 -15.73 -0.26
N LYS A 18 -11.81 -15.78 -1.48
CA LYS A 18 -11.04 -14.79 -2.28
C LYS A 18 -10.73 -13.45 -1.59
N VAL A 19 -9.48 -12.99 -1.66
CA VAL A 19 -9.04 -11.65 -1.19
C VAL A 19 -10.08 -10.56 -1.48
N GLU A 20 -10.57 -9.87 -0.46
CA GLU A 20 -11.72 -8.94 -0.61
C GLU A 20 -11.31 -7.48 -0.53
N THR A 21 -10.32 -7.14 0.31
CA THR A 21 -9.88 -5.76 0.54
C THR A 21 -8.37 -5.63 0.51
N VAL A 22 -7.93 -4.40 0.24
CA VAL A 22 -6.54 -3.96 0.39
C VAL A 22 -6.51 -2.77 1.34
N THR A 23 -5.64 -2.86 2.32
CA THR A 23 -5.35 -1.78 3.26
C THR A 23 -4.02 -1.16 2.90
N ILE A 24 -3.98 0.16 2.74
CA ILE A 24 -2.79 0.94 2.43
C ILE A 24 -2.43 1.73 3.67
N HIS A 25 -1.25 1.46 4.22
CA HIS A 25 -0.74 2.09 5.43
C HIS A 25 0.45 2.98 5.10
N SER A 26 0.51 4.22 5.58
CA SER A 26 1.76 4.98 5.65
C SER A 26 2.58 4.62 6.89
N GLN A 27 3.89 4.88 6.86
CA GLN A 27 4.79 4.54 7.98
C GLN A 27 4.38 5.19 9.31
N ASP A 28 3.99 6.46 9.22
CA ASP A 28 3.53 7.34 10.31
C ASP A 28 2.03 7.15 10.64
N ARG A 29 1.32 6.26 9.93
CA ARG A 29 -0.14 6.05 10.03
C ARG A 29 -0.98 7.30 9.75
N SER A 30 -0.43 8.30 9.06
CA SER A 30 -1.21 9.44 8.56
C SER A 30 -2.18 9.06 7.44
N VAL A 31 -1.91 7.96 6.74
CA VAL A 31 -2.74 7.41 5.67
C VAL A 31 -3.04 5.95 5.96
N ASP A 32 -4.29 5.68 6.34
CA ASP A 32 -4.85 4.34 6.41
C ASP A 32 -6.08 4.31 5.49
N ILE A 33 -5.95 3.65 4.34
CA ILE A 33 -7.03 3.51 3.35
C ILE A 33 -7.38 2.04 3.24
N GLU A 34 -8.63 1.69 3.55
CA GLU A 34 -9.18 0.39 3.22
C GLU A 34 -10.11 0.53 2.02
N LYS A 35 -9.85 -0.26 0.97
CA LYS A 35 -10.72 -0.32 -0.20
C LYS A 35 -10.87 -1.75 -0.72
N PRO A 36 -11.93 -2.05 -1.48
CA PRO A 36 -12.04 -3.31 -2.19
C PRO A 36 -10.82 -3.57 -3.09
N LEU A 37 -10.38 -4.83 -3.17
CA LEU A 37 -9.27 -5.18 -4.06
C LEU A 37 -9.73 -5.18 -5.53
N ASP A 38 -9.51 -4.06 -6.21
CA ASP A 38 -9.71 -3.90 -7.64
C ASP A 38 -8.69 -4.69 -8.48
N GLU A 39 -9.03 -4.93 -9.75
CA GLU A 39 -8.20 -5.72 -10.67
C GLU A 39 -6.81 -5.10 -10.92
N PRO A 40 -6.65 -3.77 -11.13
CA PRO A 40 -5.33 -3.16 -11.28
C PRO A 40 -4.43 -3.37 -10.04
N THR A 41 -4.97 -3.17 -8.83
CA THR A 41 -4.23 -3.39 -7.58
C THR A 41 -3.88 -4.87 -7.43
N ARG A 42 -4.78 -5.78 -7.84
CA ARG A 42 -4.51 -7.22 -7.85
C ARG A 42 -3.40 -7.61 -8.81
N MET A 43 -3.40 -7.07 -10.03
CA MET A 43 -2.34 -7.30 -11.02
C MET A 43 -0.99 -6.78 -10.53
N MET A 44 -0.98 -5.59 -9.90
CA MET A 44 0.22 -5.01 -9.30
C MET A 44 0.78 -5.87 -8.15
N LEU A 45 -0.09 -6.36 -7.25
CA LEU A 45 0.34 -7.18 -6.13
C LEU A 45 0.70 -8.61 -6.55
N GLY A 46 0.09 -9.13 -7.61
CA GLY A 46 0.26 -10.50 -8.08
C GLY A 46 -0.27 -11.49 -7.05
N THR A 47 0.59 -12.42 -6.62
CA THR A 47 0.28 -13.41 -5.57
C THR A 47 0.65 -12.93 -4.17
N ARG A 48 1.24 -11.73 -4.04
CA ARG A 48 1.76 -11.21 -2.77
C ARG A 48 0.63 -10.72 -1.89
N PHE A 49 0.72 -11.06 -0.59
CA PHE A 49 -0.19 -10.54 0.42
C PHE A 49 0.19 -9.14 0.92
N LYS A 50 1.47 -8.78 0.76
CA LYS A 50 2.02 -7.50 1.18
C LYS A 50 3.00 -6.98 0.13
N ALA A 51 2.98 -5.68 -0.10
CA ALA A 51 3.96 -4.99 -0.94
C ALA A 51 4.20 -3.58 -0.40
N TYR A 52 5.38 -3.03 -0.69
CA TYR A 52 5.80 -1.71 -0.23
C TYR A 52 6.10 -0.84 -1.43
N PHE A 53 5.68 0.42 -1.38
CA PHE A 53 5.91 1.36 -2.46
C PHE A 53 6.38 2.70 -1.92
N LYS A 54 7.29 3.34 -2.65
CA LYS A 54 7.47 4.78 -2.50
C LYS A 54 6.25 5.45 -3.10
N ALA A 55 5.70 6.41 -2.38
CA ALA A 55 4.51 7.13 -2.77
C ALA A 55 4.67 8.62 -2.48
N ARG A 56 3.81 9.39 -3.12
CA ARG A 56 3.75 10.83 -3.02
C ARG A 56 2.29 11.26 -3.04
N LEU A 57 1.93 12.17 -2.14
CA LEU A 57 0.61 12.79 -2.16
C LEU A 57 0.65 13.99 -3.11
N GLN A 58 -0.19 13.98 -4.14
CA GLN A 58 -0.39 15.09 -5.07
C GLN A 58 -1.83 15.62 -4.92
N GLY A 59 -2.01 16.63 -4.08
CA GLY A 59 -3.34 17.07 -3.65
C GLY A 59 -4.02 15.97 -2.85
N GLU A 60 -5.16 15.47 -3.33
CA GLU A 60 -5.89 14.35 -2.71
C GLU A 60 -5.52 12.98 -3.29
N LYS A 61 -4.60 12.93 -4.27
CA LYS A 61 -4.25 11.69 -4.97
C LYS A 61 -2.97 11.09 -4.43
N LEU A 62 -3.00 9.79 -4.13
CA LEU A 62 -1.81 9.00 -3.83
C LEU A 62 -1.18 8.49 -5.13
N VAL A 63 0.05 8.92 -5.42
CA VAL A 63 0.81 8.48 -6.60
C VAL A 63 1.90 7.52 -6.15
N LEU A 64 1.93 6.32 -6.73
CA LEU A 64 2.99 5.34 -6.49
C LEU A 64 4.17 5.63 -7.43
N LEU A 65 5.37 5.77 -6.86
CA LEU A 65 6.61 6.08 -7.58
C LEU A 65 7.44 4.84 -7.93
N GLY A 66 7.15 3.70 -7.29
CA GLY A 66 7.82 2.43 -7.52
C GLY A 66 7.83 1.53 -6.29
N GLU A 67 8.12 0.24 -6.50
CA GLU A 67 8.26 -0.72 -5.40
C GLU A 67 9.47 -0.42 -4.53
N THR A 68 9.36 -0.75 -3.24
CA THR A 68 10.45 -0.69 -2.27
C THR A 68 10.39 -1.90 -1.34
N THR A 69 11.22 -1.92 -0.30
CA THR A 69 11.42 -3.07 0.57
C THR A 69 10.86 -2.86 1.98
N TRP A 70 10.70 -3.97 2.70
CA TRP A 70 10.42 -3.96 4.13
C TRP A 70 11.50 -3.22 4.93
N ASN A 71 12.78 -3.25 4.49
CA ASN A 71 13.86 -2.53 5.16
C ASN A 71 13.64 -1.01 5.10
N GLU A 72 13.32 -0.48 3.92
CA GLU A 72 13.02 0.94 3.77
C GLU A 72 11.76 1.33 4.56
N TRP A 73 10.73 0.46 4.60
CA TRP A 73 9.54 0.66 5.43
C TRP A 73 9.82 0.72 6.94
N ASN A 74 10.87 0.08 7.46
CA ASN A 74 11.21 0.13 8.89
C ASN A 74 12.34 1.12 9.22
N LYS A 75 12.90 1.81 8.23
CA LYS A 75 13.99 2.74 8.46
C LYS A 75 13.51 3.92 9.30
N GLY A 76 14.11 4.08 10.49
CA GLY A 76 13.77 5.16 11.42
C GLY A 76 12.42 4.99 12.12
N ARG A 77 11.89 3.76 12.15
CA ARG A 77 10.73 3.37 12.95
C ARG A 77 11.13 2.87 14.33
#